data_AF-A0A1Y2FQZ1-F1
#
_entry.id   AF-A0A1Y2FQZ1-F1
#
_cell.length_a   1.000
_cell.length_b   1.000
_cell.length_c   1.000
_cell.angle_alpha   90.00
_cell.angle_beta   90.00
_cell.angle_gamma   90.00
#
_symmetry.space_group_name_H-M   'P 1'
#
loop_
_entity.id
_entity.type
_entity.pdbx_description
1 polymer ?
#
loop_
_entity_poly.entity_id
_entity_poly.type
_entity_poly.pdbx_seq_one_letter_code
_entity_poly.pdbx_strand_id
1 'polypeptide(L)'
;MMSGSVEALCRNLGEDQKEAYHVHAKHSKAIAKRFKADIASDPVQNVILDQRPLVDQAIVMHLLRQGDFANAEAFAREASVARDDKLWDAFKVLYEITTSLSRGELSDAIPWARARREHLQQRRSSLEFNLHKAQYIRIYQT
;
A
#
# COMPACT_ATOMS: atom_id res chain seq x y z
N MET A 1 -20.51 -59.75 12.33
CA MET A 1 -21.04 -58.42 11.89
C MET A 1 -19.96 -57.35 11.78
N MET A 2 -18.89 -57.33 12.59
CA MET A 2 -17.86 -56.28 12.51
C MET A 2 -16.90 -56.37 11.30
N SER A 3 -16.55 -57.56 10.80
CA SER A 3 -15.62 -57.72 9.65
C SER A 3 -16.11 -57.03 8.37
N GLY A 4 -17.39 -57.20 8.01
CA GLY A 4 -17.96 -56.58 6.82
C GLY A 4 -18.06 -55.05 6.90
N SER A 5 -18.14 -54.50 8.11
CA SER A 5 -18.13 -53.04 8.32
C SER A 5 -16.73 -52.45 8.13
N VAL A 6 -15.70 -53.15 8.61
CA VAL A 6 -14.29 -52.76 8.41
C VAL A 6 -13.91 -52.85 6.93
N GLU A 7 -14.31 -53.90 6.23
CA GLU A 7 -14.08 -54.05 4.78
C GLU A 7 -14.77 -52.95 3.97
N ALA A 8 -16.01 -52.57 4.33
CA ALA A 8 -16.71 -51.47 3.69
C ALA A 8 -16.02 -50.11 3.93
N LEU A 9 -15.55 -49.85 5.15
CA LEU A 9 -14.78 -48.64 5.48
C LEU A 9 -13.46 -48.58 4.71
N CYS A 10 -12.71 -49.68 4.62
CA CYS A 10 -11.46 -49.73 3.86
C CYS A 10 -11.68 -49.46 2.35
N ARG A 11 -12.78 -49.96 1.79
CA ARG A 11 -13.16 -49.68 0.39
C ARG A 11 -13.51 -48.21 0.20
N ASN A 12 -14.34 -47.64 1.06
CA ASN A 12 -14.74 -46.23 0.99
C ASN A 12 -13.51 -45.31 1.13
N LEU A 13 -12.60 -45.61 2.06
CA LEU A 13 -11.35 -44.88 2.22
C LEU A 13 -10.48 -44.92 0.94
N GLY A 14 -10.45 -46.06 0.26
CA GLY A 14 -9.75 -46.21 -1.02
C GLY A 14 -10.39 -45.43 -2.17
N GLU A 15 -11.72 -45.28 -2.17
CA GLU A 15 -12.45 -44.45 -3.13
C GLU A 15 -12.20 -42.95 -2.86
N ASP A 16 -12.31 -42.52 -1.60
CA ASP A 16 -12.02 -41.14 -1.17
C ASP A 16 -10.58 -40.75 -1.51
N GLN A 17 -9.62 -41.65 -1.29
CA GLN A 17 -8.21 -41.41 -1.62
C GLN A 17 -8.00 -41.23 -3.14
N LYS A 18 -8.70 -42.02 -3.97
CA LYS A 18 -8.65 -41.87 -5.44
C LYS A 18 -9.27 -40.55 -5.88
N GLU A 19 -10.39 -40.16 -5.28
CA GLU A 19 -11.05 -38.89 -5.59
C GLU A 19 -10.15 -37.70 -5.22
N ALA A 20 -9.57 -37.71 -4.02
CA ALA A 20 -8.63 -36.68 -3.57
C ALA A 20 -7.41 -36.57 -4.51
N TYR A 21 -6.83 -37.71 -4.91
CA TYR A 21 -5.70 -37.73 -5.84
C TYR A 21 -6.08 -37.16 -7.21
N HIS A 22 -7.28 -37.49 -7.70
CA HIS A 22 -7.78 -37.00 -8.97
C HIS A 22 -8.05 -35.49 -8.95
N VAL A 23 -8.62 -34.96 -7.86
CA VAL A 23 -8.79 -33.51 -7.65
C VAL A 23 -7.42 -32.82 -7.59
N HIS A 24 -6.47 -33.35 -6.82
CA HIS A 24 -5.11 -32.83 -6.75
C HIS A 24 -4.44 -32.79 -8.13
N ALA A 25 -4.49 -33.88 -8.89
CA ALA A 25 -3.90 -33.95 -10.22
C ALA A 25 -4.54 -32.94 -11.21
N LYS A 26 -5.87 -32.74 -11.14
CA LYS A 26 -6.56 -31.70 -11.91
C LYS A 26 -6.09 -30.30 -11.49
N HIS A 27 -5.93 -30.05 -10.20
CA HIS A 27 -5.49 -28.77 -9.67
C HIS A 27 -4.04 -28.45 -10.09
N SER A 28 -3.11 -29.41 -9.98
CA SER A 28 -1.72 -29.24 -10.44
C SER A 28 -1.65 -28.95 -11.94
N LYS A 29 -2.46 -29.64 -12.76
CA LYS A 29 -2.55 -29.37 -14.21
C LYS A 29 -3.14 -27.98 -14.49
N ALA A 30 -4.13 -27.55 -13.72
CA ALA A 30 -4.71 -26.23 -13.85
C ALA A 30 -3.69 -25.13 -13.51
N ILE A 31 -2.91 -25.30 -12.44
CA ILE A 31 -1.81 -24.40 -12.06
C ILE A 31 -0.80 -24.33 -13.22
N ALA A 32 -0.29 -25.47 -13.67
CA ALA A 32 0.67 -25.52 -14.77
C ALA A 32 0.14 -24.89 -16.06
N LYS A 33 -1.18 -24.94 -16.31
CA LYS A 33 -1.81 -24.31 -17.48
C LYS A 33 -1.97 -22.80 -17.34
N ARG A 34 -2.16 -22.28 -16.12
CA ARG A 34 -2.36 -20.85 -15.85
C ARG A 34 -1.04 -20.10 -15.76
N PHE A 35 -0.01 -20.72 -15.19
CA PHE A 35 1.33 -20.15 -15.03
C PHE A 35 2.28 -20.63 -16.13
N LYS A 36 1.85 -20.54 -17.39
CA LYS A 36 2.67 -20.89 -18.57
C LYS A 36 3.61 -19.77 -19.02
N ALA A 37 3.40 -18.55 -18.54
CA ALA A 37 4.29 -17.44 -18.81
C ALA A 37 5.56 -17.65 -17.99
N ASP A 38 6.68 -17.82 -18.66
CA ASP A 38 7.98 -17.72 -18.02
C ASP A 38 8.22 -16.25 -17.67
N ILE A 39 7.82 -15.86 -16.46
CA ILE A 39 7.96 -14.50 -15.94
C ILE A 39 9.44 -14.08 -15.92
N ALA A 40 10.38 -15.03 -15.91
CA ALA A 40 11.80 -14.75 -15.92
C ALA A 40 12.35 -14.36 -17.31
N SER A 41 11.65 -14.70 -18.41
CA SER A 41 12.09 -14.38 -19.77
C SER A 41 11.58 -13.03 -20.29
N ASP A 42 10.78 -12.30 -19.51
CA ASP A 42 10.27 -10.99 -19.92
C ASP A 42 11.40 -9.95 -19.87
N PRO A 43 11.75 -9.28 -21.00
CA PRO A 43 12.74 -8.21 -21.00
C PRO A 43 12.43 -7.08 -20.00
N VAL A 44 11.16 -6.88 -19.63
CA VAL A 44 10.76 -5.91 -18.59
C VAL A 44 11.24 -6.32 -17.20
N GLN A 45 11.26 -7.62 -16.89
CA GLN A 45 11.74 -8.15 -15.62
C GLN A 45 13.22 -7.84 -15.44
N ASN A 46 14.03 -8.00 -16.50
CA ASN A 46 15.46 -7.69 -16.45
C ASN A 46 15.70 -6.21 -16.15
N VAL A 47 14.92 -5.30 -16.75
CA VAL A 47 15.01 -3.85 -16.44
C VAL A 47 14.66 -3.54 -14.99
N ILE A 48 13.63 -4.19 -14.44
CA ILE A 48 13.23 -4.02 -13.02
C ILE A 48 14.30 -4.56 -12.07
N LEU A 49 14.90 -5.72 -12.40
CA LEU A 49 15.97 -6.32 -11.61
C LEU A 49 17.24 -5.48 -11.66
N ASP A 50 17.59 -4.95 -12.84
CA ASP A 50 18.77 -4.10 -13.04
C ASP A 50 18.63 -2.73 -12.34
N GLN A 51 17.40 -2.23 -12.17
CA GLN A 51 17.10 -0.94 -11.55
C GLN A 51 16.37 -1.08 -10.20
N ARG A 52 16.54 -2.21 -9.51
CA ARG A 52 15.89 -2.51 -8.23
C ARG A 52 15.92 -1.33 -7.23
N PRO A 53 17.05 -0.63 -7.02
CA PRO A 53 17.11 0.48 -6.08
C PRO A 53 16.14 1.63 -6.41
N LEU A 54 15.95 1.94 -7.70
CA LEU A 54 15.01 2.97 -8.14
C LEU A 54 13.56 2.53 -7.94
N VAL A 55 13.29 1.25 -8.19
CA VAL A 55 11.96 0.66 -7.99
C VAL A 55 11.61 0.66 -6.50
N ASP A 56 12.53 0.22 -5.65
CA ASP A 56 12.33 0.19 -4.20
C ASP A 56 12.12 1.60 -3.64
N GLN A 57 12.90 2.59 -4.12
CA GLN A 57 12.68 3.99 -3.77
C GLN A 57 11.32 4.50 -4.25
N ALA A 58 10.89 4.16 -5.46
CA ALA A 58 9.58 4.54 -6.00
C ALA A 58 8.43 3.92 -5.18
N ILE A 59 8.58 2.69 -4.70
CA ILE A 59 7.62 2.02 -3.80
C ILE A 59 7.53 2.77 -2.48
N VAL A 60 8.66 3.09 -1.83
CA VAL A 60 8.67 3.90 -0.59
C VAL A 60 7.98 5.25 -0.82
N MET A 61 8.34 5.96 -1.88
CA MET A 61 7.71 7.25 -2.22
C MET A 61 6.20 7.12 -2.46
N HIS A 62 5.75 6.03 -3.07
CA HIS A 62 4.34 5.77 -3.30
C HIS A 62 3.59 5.56 -1.97
N LEU A 63 4.12 4.72 -1.07
CA LEU A 63 3.53 4.45 0.24
C LEU A 63 3.41 5.73 1.08
N LEU A 64 4.48 6.56 1.10
CA LEU A 64 4.44 7.88 1.75
C LEU A 64 3.37 8.80 1.17
N ARG A 65 3.19 8.80 -0.16
CA ARG A 65 2.14 9.58 -0.82
C ARG A 65 0.73 9.08 -0.48
N GLN A 66 0.55 7.80 -0.14
CA GLN A 66 -0.72 7.27 0.36
C GLN A 66 -0.92 7.49 1.86
N GLY A 67 0.10 8.00 2.57
CA GLY A 67 0.05 8.21 4.03
C GLY A 67 0.26 6.92 4.82
N ASP A 68 0.70 5.86 4.15
CA ASP A 68 0.99 4.56 4.76
C ASP A 68 2.44 4.51 5.26
N PHE A 69 2.69 5.29 6.32
CA PHE A 69 4.03 5.45 6.88
C PHE A 69 4.57 4.16 7.50
N ALA A 70 3.70 3.32 8.07
CA ALA A 70 4.09 2.06 8.72
C ALA A 70 4.64 1.06 7.70
N ASN A 71 3.92 0.86 6.59
CA ASN A 71 4.39 -0.03 5.53
C ASN A 71 5.57 0.57 4.77
N ALA A 72 5.62 1.89 4.58
CA ALA A 72 6.79 2.55 4.02
C ALA A 72 8.05 2.26 4.83
N GLU A 73 7.96 2.27 6.17
CA GLU A 73 9.10 2.11 7.07
C GLU A 73 9.55 0.65 7.14
N ALA A 74 8.59 -0.28 7.22
CA ALA A 74 8.87 -1.71 7.14
C ALA A 74 9.55 -2.06 5.81
N PHE A 75 9.00 -1.59 4.68
CA PHE A 75 9.56 -1.85 3.36
C PHE A 75 10.95 -1.21 3.19
N ALA A 76 11.14 0.06 3.57
CA ALA A 76 12.45 0.72 3.45
C ALA A 76 13.53 -0.02 4.25
N ARG A 77 13.19 -0.53 5.45
CA ARG A 77 14.10 -1.34 6.27
C ARG A 77 14.43 -2.67 5.61
N GLU A 78 13.44 -3.37 5.07
CA GLU A 78 13.62 -4.69 4.45
C GLU A 78 14.38 -4.61 3.11
N ALA A 79 14.07 -3.61 2.29
CA ALA A 79 14.73 -3.37 1.00
C ALA A 79 16.03 -2.57 1.12
N SER A 80 16.46 -2.21 2.33
CA SER A 80 17.68 -1.40 2.59
C SER A 80 17.72 -0.08 1.81
N VAL A 81 16.57 0.57 1.64
CA VAL A 81 16.44 1.86 0.96
C VAL A 81 16.88 2.98 1.90
N ALA A 82 17.71 3.89 1.40
CA ALA A 82 18.14 5.06 2.16
C ALA A 82 16.92 5.96 2.51
N ARG A 83 16.77 6.25 3.80
CA ARG A 83 15.70 7.10 4.31
C ARG A 83 16.10 8.57 4.18
N ASP A 84 15.34 9.33 3.38
CA ASP A 84 15.45 10.79 3.34
C ASP A 84 14.49 11.41 4.36
N ASP A 85 14.95 11.62 5.58
CA ASP A 85 14.11 12.14 6.68
C ASP A 85 13.37 13.44 6.32
N LYS A 86 13.96 14.30 5.49
CA LYS A 86 13.30 15.55 5.05
C LYS A 86 12.05 15.27 4.23
N LEU A 87 12.10 14.26 3.36
CA LEU A 87 10.95 13.85 2.55
C LEU A 87 9.86 13.24 3.43
N TRP A 88 10.25 12.40 4.38
CA TRP A 88 9.33 11.75 5.31
C TRP A 88 8.61 12.77 6.19
N ASP A 89 9.34 13.72 6.76
CA ASP A 89 8.78 14.78 7.58
C ASP A 89 7.87 15.70 6.76
N ALA A 90 8.22 15.98 5.50
CA ALA A 90 7.34 16.74 4.61
C ALA A 90 5.99 16.04 4.37
N PHE A 91 5.98 14.72 4.17
CA PHE A 91 4.74 13.94 4.05
C PHE A 91 3.96 13.87 5.36
N LYS A 92 4.62 13.75 6.52
CA LYS A 92 3.95 13.79 7.83
C LYS A 92 3.23 15.12 8.03
N VAL A 93 3.92 16.24 7.82
CA VAL A 93 3.35 17.58 7.92
C VAL A 93 2.17 17.75 6.94
N LEU A 94 2.28 17.22 5.73
CA LEU A 94 1.18 17.23 4.75
C LEU A 94 -0.06 16.51 5.32
N TYR A 95 0.11 15.30 5.85
CA TYR A 95 -0.98 14.49 6.39
C TYR A 95 -1.56 15.07 7.68
N GLU A 96 -0.74 15.66 8.55
CA GLU A 96 -1.21 16.38 9.74
C GLU A 96 -2.14 17.54 9.34
N ILE A 97 -1.73 18.35 8.38
CA ILE A 97 -2.51 19.51 7.92
C ILE A 97 -3.78 19.08 7.21
N THR A 98 -3.72 18.12 6.28
CA THR A 98 -4.91 17.67 5.55
C THR A 98 -5.92 16.99 6.49
N THR A 99 -5.45 16.30 7.53
CA THR A 99 -6.31 15.70 8.56
C THR A 99 -6.91 16.75 9.48
N SER A 100 -6.14 17.76 9.89
CA SER A 100 -6.65 18.90 10.67
C SER A 100 -7.73 19.65 9.88
N LEU A 101 -7.48 19.89 8.59
CA LEU A 101 -8.43 20.50 7.67
C LEU A 101 -9.71 19.67 7.47
N SER A 102 -9.61 18.34 7.39
CA SER A 102 -10.79 17.48 7.23
C SER A 102 -11.67 17.43 8.48
N ARG A 103 -11.09 17.58 9.67
CA ARG A 103 -11.80 17.80 10.94
C ARG A 103 -12.32 19.22 11.08
N GLY A 104 -11.88 20.11 10.19
CA GLY A 104 -12.20 21.53 10.22
C GLY A 104 -11.50 22.30 11.34
N GLU A 105 -10.45 21.71 11.90
CA GLU A 105 -9.51 22.35 12.80
C GLU A 105 -8.54 23.16 11.93
N LEU A 106 -8.63 24.48 12.00
CA LEU A 106 -7.78 25.38 11.20
C LEU A 106 -6.50 25.80 11.95
N SER A 107 -6.37 25.32 13.18
CA SER A 107 -5.35 25.68 14.17
C SER A 107 -3.94 25.41 13.69
N ASP A 108 -3.72 24.29 12.99
CA ASP A 108 -2.39 23.86 12.53
C ASP A 108 -2.09 24.34 11.11
N ALA A 109 -3.13 24.45 10.28
CA ALA A 109 -3.02 24.86 8.88
C ALA A 109 -2.63 26.34 8.73
N ILE A 110 -3.16 27.23 9.58
CA ILE A 110 -2.88 28.67 9.52
C ILE A 110 -1.41 29.00 9.88
N PRO A 111 -0.85 28.51 11.01
CA PRO A 111 0.56 28.69 11.32
C PRO A 111 1.48 28.11 10.25
N TRP A 112 1.14 26.93 9.70
CA TRP A 112 1.92 26.35 8.61
C TRP A 112 1.93 27.23 7.36
N ALA A 113 0.77 27.76 6.96
CA ALA A 113 0.64 28.64 5.80
C ALA A 113 1.39 29.96 6.02
N ARG A 114 1.31 30.52 7.23
CA ARG A 114 2.05 31.73 7.61
C ARG A 114 3.56 31.51 7.56
N ALA A 115 4.07 30.40 8.09
CA ALA A 115 5.49 30.06 8.08
C ALA A 115 6.05 29.85 6.65
N ARG A 116 5.18 29.52 5.68
CA ARG A 116 5.55 29.29 4.27
C ARG A 116 5.00 30.37 3.33
N ARG A 117 4.62 31.53 3.86
CA ARG A 117 3.97 32.61 3.11
C ARG A 117 4.75 33.02 1.86
N GLU A 118 6.05 33.25 1.97
CA GLU A 118 6.89 33.68 0.84
C GLU A 118 6.87 32.65 -0.30
N HIS A 119 7.00 31.36 0.04
CA HIS A 119 6.94 30.27 -0.92
C HIS A 119 5.55 30.14 -1.58
N LEU A 120 4.48 30.31 -0.80
CA LEU A 120 3.11 30.30 -1.32
C LEU A 120 2.85 31.49 -2.25
N GLN A 121 3.36 32.68 -1.91
CA GLN A 121 3.24 33.89 -2.73
C GLN A 121 4.00 33.77 -4.05
N GLN A 122 5.21 33.21 -4.04
CA GLN A 122 5.97 32.93 -5.27
C GLN A 122 5.20 32.01 -6.21
N ARG A 123 4.48 31.03 -5.67
CA ARG A 123 3.61 30.11 -6.44
C ARG A 123 2.21 30.67 -6.73
N ARG A 124 1.95 31.94 -6.38
CA ARG A 124 0.65 32.63 -6.50
C ARG A 124 -0.51 31.87 -5.82
N SER A 125 -0.22 31.16 -4.73
CA SER A 125 -1.22 30.43 -3.96
C SER A 125 -1.96 31.36 -3.01
N SER A 126 -3.29 31.37 -3.07
CA SER A 126 -4.18 32.09 -2.15
C SER A 126 -4.54 31.30 -0.90
N LEU A 127 -3.80 30.23 -0.60
CA LEU A 127 -4.13 29.28 0.47
C LEU A 127 -4.27 29.96 1.85
N GLU A 128 -3.32 30.82 2.23
CA GLU A 128 -3.37 31.52 3.53
C GLU A 128 -4.64 32.37 3.67
N PHE A 129 -5.02 33.09 2.61
CA PHE A 129 -6.26 33.88 2.60
C PHE A 129 -7.49 32.99 2.72
N ASN A 130 -7.54 31.88 1.97
CA ASN A 130 -8.67 30.94 2.00
C ASN A 130 -8.83 30.29 3.39
N LEU A 131 -7.72 29.99 4.08
CA LEU A 131 -7.75 29.46 5.44
C LEU A 131 -8.33 30.48 6.43
N HIS A 132 -7.90 31.74 6.37
CA HIS A 132 -8.48 32.81 7.19
C HIS A 132 -9.95 33.07 6.85
N LYS A 133 -10.34 33.01 5.58
CA LYS A 133 -11.74 33.12 5.15
C LYS A 133 -12.59 31.98 5.70
N ALA A 134 -12.09 30.74 5.65
CA ALA A 134 -12.77 29.58 6.22
C ALA A 134 -12.92 29.71 7.74
N GLN A 135 -11.90 30.19 8.44
CA GLN A 135 -11.94 30.47 9.88
C GLN A 135 -13.01 31.50 10.22
N TYR A 136 -13.05 32.60 9.47
CA TYR A 136 -14.06 33.64 9.63
C TYR A 136 -15.47 33.06 9.45
N ILE A 137 -15.74 32.34 8.35
CA ILE A 137 -17.05 31.74 8.10
C ILE A 137 -17.47 30.82 9.26
N ARG A 138 -16.55 30.00 9.78
CA ARG A 138 -16.86 29.05 10.87
C ARG A 138 -17.22 29.75 12.18
N ILE A 139 -16.54 30.85 12.50
CA ILE A 139 -16.85 31.66 13.70
C ILE A 139 -18.25 32.27 13.61
N TYR A 140 -18.72 32.64 12.41
CA TYR A 140 -20.05 33.24 12.21
C TYR A 140 -21.18 32.24 11.93
N GLN A 141 -20.85 30.98 11.64
CA GLN A 141 -21.83 29.89 11.43
C GLN A 141 -22.15 29.10 12.71
N THR A 142 -21.50 29.45 13.82
CA THR A 142 -21.77 28.91 15.17
C THR A 142 -22.53 29.96 15.98
#